data_AF-A0A6I5RKD1-F1
#
_entry.id   AF-A0A6I5RKD1-F1
#
_cell.length_a   1.000
_cell.length_b   1.000
_cell.length_c   1.000
_cell.angle_alpha   90.00
_cell.angle_beta   90.00
_cell.angle_gamma   90.00
#
_symmetry.space_group_name_H-M   'P 1'
#
loop_
_entity.id
_entity.type
_entity.pdbx_description
1 polymer ?
#
loop_
_entity_poly.entity_id
_entity_poly.type
_entity_poly.pdbx_seq_one_letter_code
_entity_poly.pdbx_strand_id
1 'polypeptide(L)'
;PLVGLDGRLSLMQALGRSLRQHSDIFGTGPARPGNLVDYCLQQAQGNTLPAPLILRTILLGMGSIWPGRIEMLGVNLGDVWVHSALTGDQLADGGLVPFHKLSQWLTYSLMEPLQELGVTVSEVDQLTGLAEYRNGGLCLDLGLLELRDPTIAQSPQPPGSEVIVEWRALTVSALEAIANEIRKTLGYTPTEFPLANVLEGGTWAAGRKIAKEKRPNGAPPLQIASDGTVF
;
A
#
# COMPACT_ATOMS: atom_id res chain seq x y z
N PRO A 1 -1.58 -18.46 -22.31
CA PRO A 1 -1.20 -17.02 -22.26
C PRO A 1 -0.97 -16.57 -20.81
N LEU A 2 0.06 -15.75 -20.55
CA LEU A 2 0.33 -15.20 -19.21
C LEU A 2 -0.68 -14.08 -18.90
N VAL A 3 -1.44 -14.22 -17.81
CA VAL A 3 -2.41 -13.19 -17.38
C VAL A 3 -1.69 -11.89 -17.06
N GLY A 4 -2.18 -10.77 -17.60
CA GLY A 4 -1.64 -9.42 -17.35
C GLY A 4 -0.29 -9.13 -18.02
N LEU A 5 0.08 -9.86 -19.08
CA LEU A 5 1.38 -9.70 -19.76
C LEU A 5 1.65 -8.24 -20.19
N ASP A 6 0.69 -7.60 -20.85
CA ASP A 6 0.86 -6.24 -21.37
C ASP A 6 1.03 -5.20 -20.26
N GLY A 7 0.28 -5.37 -19.15
CA GLY A 7 0.42 -4.53 -17.96
C GLY A 7 1.80 -4.68 -17.31
N ARG A 8 2.29 -5.92 -17.18
CA ARG A 8 3.63 -6.20 -16.63
C ARG A 8 4.74 -5.65 -17.52
N LEU A 9 4.63 -5.80 -18.84
CA LEU A 9 5.59 -5.24 -19.79
C LEU A 9 5.63 -3.71 -19.69
N SER A 10 4.46 -3.08 -19.66
CA SER A 10 4.32 -1.62 -19.49
C SER A 10 4.97 -1.13 -18.19
N LEU A 11 4.74 -1.85 -17.09
CA LEU A 11 5.33 -1.56 -15.77
C LEU A 11 6.86 -1.66 -15.80
N MET A 12 7.42 -2.72 -16.40
CA MET A 12 8.87 -2.88 -16.53
C MET A 12 9.50 -1.76 -17.37
N GLN A 13 8.84 -1.36 -18.46
CA GLN A 13 9.31 -0.24 -19.28
C GLN A 13 9.22 1.09 -18.55
N ALA A 14 8.15 1.31 -17.77
CA ALA A 14 7.98 2.50 -16.94
C ALA A 14 9.06 2.58 -15.86
N LEU A 15 9.34 1.46 -15.18
CA LEU A 15 10.47 1.35 -14.25
C LEU A 15 11.78 1.75 -14.92
N GLY A 16 12.10 1.18 -16.09
CA GLY A 16 13.34 1.53 -16.81
C GLY A 16 13.45 3.02 -17.16
N ARG A 17 12.33 3.70 -17.47
CA ARG A 17 12.30 5.16 -17.70
C ARG A 17 12.49 5.93 -16.40
N SER A 18 11.75 5.57 -15.35
CA SER A 18 11.82 6.18 -14.01
C SER A 18 13.24 6.13 -13.45
N LEU A 19 13.93 4.98 -13.53
CA LEU A 19 15.32 4.83 -13.08
C LEU A 19 16.25 5.85 -13.76
N ARG A 20 16.06 6.11 -15.05
CA ARG A 20 16.89 7.08 -15.80
C ARG A 20 16.51 8.54 -15.51
N GLN A 21 15.24 8.81 -15.24
CA GLN A 21 14.74 10.16 -14.95
C GLN A 21 15.17 10.65 -13.57
N HIS A 22 15.20 9.75 -12.58
CA HIS A 22 15.56 10.05 -11.19
C HIS A 22 17.00 9.62 -10.89
N SER A 23 17.95 10.13 -11.67
CA SER A 23 19.37 9.79 -11.54
C SER A 23 20.01 10.25 -10.22
N ASP A 24 19.36 11.18 -9.51
CA ASP A 24 19.68 11.58 -8.15
C ASP A 24 19.41 10.46 -7.13
N ILE A 25 18.37 9.64 -7.36
CA ILE A 25 18.00 8.50 -6.51
C ILE A 25 18.65 7.21 -7.01
N PHE A 26 18.62 6.97 -8.33
CA PHE A 26 19.06 5.70 -8.93
C PHE A 26 20.44 5.76 -9.57
N GLY A 27 21.18 6.85 -9.40
CA GLY A 27 22.53 7.04 -9.91
C GLY A 27 22.60 7.42 -11.40
N THR A 28 23.73 8.04 -11.77
CA THR A 28 24.04 8.45 -13.15
C THR A 28 24.84 7.38 -13.93
N GLY A 29 25.59 6.51 -13.23
CA GLY A 29 26.11 5.23 -13.74
C GLY A 29 25.06 4.12 -13.57
N PRO A 30 25.16 2.96 -14.27
CA PRO A 30 23.98 2.27 -14.81
C PRO A 30 22.80 2.30 -13.83
N ALA A 31 21.75 3.04 -14.19
CA ALA A 31 20.64 3.30 -13.29
C ALA A 31 19.98 1.99 -12.87
N ARG A 32 20.07 1.67 -11.57
CA ARG A 32 19.66 0.37 -11.01
C ARG A 32 18.70 0.58 -9.86
N PRO A 33 17.69 -0.29 -9.68
CA PRO A 33 16.82 -0.25 -8.52
C PRO A 33 17.59 -0.29 -7.19
N GLY A 34 18.68 -1.07 -7.13
CA GLY A 34 19.51 -1.18 -5.93
C GLY A 34 20.13 0.14 -5.46
N ASN A 35 20.36 1.09 -6.36
CA ASN A 35 20.92 2.40 -6.00
C ASN A 35 19.97 3.23 -5.11
N LEU A 36 18.69 2.84 -5.03
CA LEU A 36 17.75 3.39 -4.05
C LEU A 36 18.22 3.12 -2.61
N VAL A 37 18.85 1.97 -2.36
CA VAL A 37 19.44 1.65 -1.05
C VAL A 37 20.60 2.60 -0.76
N ASP A 38 21.50 2.81 -1.73
CA ASP A 38 22.62 3.75 -1.60
C ASP A 38 22.13 5.17 -1.31
N TYR A 39 21.07 5.61 -2.00
CA TYR A 39 20.44 6.91 -1.73
C TYR A 39 19.89 6.97 -0.31
N CYS A 40 19.12 5.97 0.12
CA CYS A 40 18.60 5.90 1.49
C CYS A 40 19.71 5.95 2.55
N LEU A 41 20.83 5.25 2.33
CA LEU A 41 21.99 5.28 3.23
C LEU A 41 22.62 6.68 3.30
N GLN A 42 22.68 7.41 2.20
CA GLN A 42 23.16 8.80 2.20
C GLN A 42 22.23 9.77 2.94
N GLN A 43 20.94 9.45 3.04
CA GLN A 43 19.98 10.27 3.78
C GLN A 43 19.91 9.92 5.28
N ALA A 44 20.57 8.84 5.71
CA ALA A 44 20.55 8.44 7.12
C ALA A 44 21.30 9.45 8.01
N GLN A 45 20.77 9.69 9.21
CA GLN A 45 21.44 10.48 10.23
C GLN A 45 22.20 9.54 11.17
N GLY A 46 23.52 9.49 11.00
CA GLY A 46 24.33 8.40 11.56
C GLY A 46 23.91 7.08 10.90
N ASN A 47 23.41 6.13 11.69
CA ASN A 47 22.84 4.87 11.18
C ASN A 47 21.32 4.82 11.25
N THR A 48 20.63 5.94 11.51
CA THR A 48 19.18 5.96 11.67
C THR A 48 18.48 6.51 10.45
N LEU A 49 17.42 5.83 9.99
CA LEU A 49 16.62 6.23 8.85
C LEU A 49 15.11 6.17 9.17
N PRO A 50 14.39 7.30 9.12
CA PRO A 50 12.93 7.30 9.29
C PRO A 50 12.21 6.49 8.22
N ALA A 51 11.27 5.63 8.61
CA ALA A 51 10.43 4.87 7.68
C ALA A 51 9.65 5.77 6.69
N PRO A 52 9.09 6.94 7.10
CA PRO A 52 8.46 7.87 6.16
C PRO A 52 9.40 8.38 5.07
N LEU A 53 10.70 8.49 5.36
CA LEU A 53 11.69 8.93 4.38
C LEU A 53 11.94 7.86 3.31
N ILE A 54 11.94 6.58 3.69
CA ILE A 54 12.01 5.46 2.74
C ILE A 54 10.78 5.49 1.81
N LEU A 55 9.58 5.65 2.38
CA LEU A 55 8.35 5.75 1.59
C LEU A 55 8.40 6.95 0.64
N ARG A 56 8.83 8.11 1.13
CA ARG A 56 8.99 9.32 0.32
C ARG A 56 9.96 9.09 -0.85
N THR A 57 11.11 8.45 -0.61
CA THR A 57 12.08 8.10 -1.66
C THR A 57 11.46 7.20 -2.72
N ILE A 58 10.70 6.17 -2.31
CA ILE A 58 9.98 5.30 -3.25
C ILE A 58 8.93 6.08 -4.05
N LEU A 59 8.15 6.95 -3.40
CA LEU A 59 7.12 7.74 -4.08
C LEU A 59 7.73 8.71 -5.11
N LEU A 60 8.82 9.39 -4.76
CA LEU A 60 9.51 10.32 -5.65
C LEU A 60 10.22 9.58 -6.79
N GLY A 61 10.90 8.48 -6.50
CA GLY A 61 11.69 7.74 -7.50
C GLY A 61 10.84 6.86 -8.40
N MET A 62 9.82 6.19 -7.82
CA MET A 62 9.07 5.11 -8.48
C MET A 62 7.57 5.40 -8.61
N GLY A 63 7.06 6.54 -8.12
CA GLY A 63 5.61 6.82 -8.18
C GLY A 63 5.03 6.77 -9.59
N SER A 64 5.81 7.21 -10.59
CA SER A 64 5.41 7.25 -12.00
C SER A 64 5.34 5.88 -12.69
N ILE A 65 5.82 4.81 -12.05
CA ILE A 65 5.76 3.46 -12.64
C ILE A 65 4.35 2.88 -12.59
N TRP A 66 3.57 3.30 -11.59
CA TRP A 66 2.21 2.82 -11.38
C TRP A 66 1.29 3.44 -12.42
N PRO A 67 0.31 2.69 -12.97
CA PRO A 67 -0.63 3.24 -13.93
C PRO A 67 -1.34 4.46 -13.35
N GLY A 68 -1.19 5.59 -14.04
CA GLY A 68 -1.84 6.83 -13.65
C GLY A 68 -3.29 6.86 -14.06
N ARG A 69 -4.15 7.16 -13.10
CA ARG A 69 -5.59 7.36 -13.32
C ARG A 69 -6.01 8.79 -13.02
N ILE A 70 -5.31 9.44 -12.08
CA ILE A 70 -5.48 10.84 -11.72
C ILE A 70 -4.13 11.53 -11.88
N GLU A 71 -4.13 12.67 -12.57
CA GLU A 71 -2.98 13.55 -12.69
C GLU A 71 -3.30 14.92 -12.08
N MET A 72 -2.35 15.50 -11.37
CA MET A 72 -2.46 16.85 -10.82
C MET A 72 -1.21 17.63 -11.21
N LEU A 73 -1.39 18.79 -11.86
CA LEU A 73 -0.30 19.62 -12.38
C LEU A 73 0.71 18.82 -13.24
N GLY A 74 0.22 17.85 -14.03
CA GLY A 74 1.03 16.97 -14.87
C GLY A 74 1.79 15.87 -14.12
N VAL A 75 1.53 15.71 -12.82
CA VAL A 75 2.10 14.64 -12.00
C VAL A 75 1.09 13.52 -11.87
N ASN A 76 1.49 12.32 -12.32
CA ASN A 76 0.74 11.09 -12.06
C ASN A 76 0.73 10.79 -10.56
N LEU A 77 -0.46 10.69 -9.97
CA LEU A 77 -0.63 10.41 -8.55
C LEU A 77 -0.65 8.89 -8.24
N GLY A 78 -0.73 8.01 -9.23
CA GLY A 78 -0.72 6.57 -9.04
C GLY A 78 -1.98 6.06 -8.34
N ASP A 79 -1.83 5.37 -7.21
CA ASP A 79 -2.91 4.76 -6.42
C ASP A 79 -3.61 5.79 -5.52
N VAL A 80 -4.21 6.79 -6.17
CA VAL A 80 -5.06 7.83 -5.60
C VAL A 80 -6.41 7.81 -6.32
N TRP A 81 -7.49 7.91 -5.56
CA TRP A 81 -8.86 7.78 -6.06
C TRP A 81 -9.75 8.90 -5.56
N VAL A 82 -10.94 9.04 -6.14
CA VAL A 82 -11.95 10.02 -5.70
C VAL A 82 -13.02 9.32 -4.87
N HIS A 83 -13.48 9.97 -3.80
CA HIS A 83 -14.63 9.55 -3.01
C HIS A 83 -15.57 10.74 -2.77
N SER A 84 -16.88 10.57 -3.01
CA SER A 84 -17.83 11.70 -3.01
C SER A 84 -18.05 12.32 -1.63
N ALA A 85 -17.90 11.53 -0.57
CA ALA A 85 -18.04 12.01 0.81
C ALA A 85 -16.92 12.98 1.25
N LEU A 86 -15.81 13.06 0.51
CA LEU A 86 -14.73 14.00 0.80
C LEU A 86 -14.92 15.26 -0.05
N THR A 87 -15.81 16.15 0.37
CA THR A 87 -16.02 17.45 -0.30
C THR A 87 -15.10 18.52 0.30
N GLY A 88 -14.41 19.28 -0.55
CA GLY A 88 -13.63 20.45 -0.18
C GLY A 88 -13.65 21.51 -1.28
N ASP A 89 -13.32 22.76 -0.93
CA ASP A 89 -13.52 23.94 -1.79
C ASP A 89 -12.43 24.13 -2.87
N GLN A 90 -11.27 23.49 -2.77
CA GLN A 90 -10.18 23.55 -3.76
C GLN A 90 -9.92 22.21 -4.46
N LEU A 91 -9.28 22.23 -5.64
CA LEU A 91 -8.80 21.03 -6.35
C LEU A 91 -7.76 20.22 -5.54
N ALA A 92 -7.09 20.88 -4.59
CA ALA A 92 -6.22 20.26 -3.58
C ALA A 92 -7.01 19.71 -2.37
N ASP A 93 -8.28 20.10 -2.20
CA ASP A 93 -9.18 19.70 -1.11
C ASP A 93 -10.26 18.69 -1.56
N GLY A 94 -10.29 18.34 -2.85
CA GLY A 94 -11.43 17.64 -3.44
C GLY A 94 -11.24 16.13 -3.50
N GLY A 95 -11.96 15.38 -2.68
CA GLY A 95 -12.31 13.99 -2.97
C GLY A 95 -11.18 12.95 -2.92
N LEU A 96 -9.91 13.35 -2.87
CA LEU A 96 -8.80 12.44 -3.12
C LEU A 96 -8.48 11.57 -1.91
N VAL A 97 -8.36 10.27 -2.16
CA VAL A 97 -7.98 9.24 -1.19
C VAL A 97 -6.68 8.59 -1.65
N PRO A 98 -5.53 8.97 -1.08
CA PRO A 98 -4.25 8.36 -1.41
C PRO A 98 -4.05 7.07 -0.63
N PHE A 99 -3.78 5.97 -1.35
CA PHE A 99 -3.43 4.69 -0.74
C PHE A 99 -1.98 4.31 -0.96
N HIS A 100 -1.46 4.50 -2.18
CA HIS A 100 -0.09 4.13 -2.56
C HIS A 100 0.34 2.74 -2.06
N LYS A 101 -0.59 1.78 -2.04
CA LYS A 101 -0.47 0.53 -1.27
C LYS A 101 0.76 -0.29 -1.67
N LEU A 102 1.10 -0.31 -2.97
CA LEU A 102 2.28 -1.04 -3.45
C LEU A 102 3.61 -0.36 -3.08
N SER A 103 3.67 0.97 -3.13
CA SER A 103 4.85 1.73 -2.66
C SER A 103 5.05 1.55 -1.15
N GLN A 104 3.96 1.50 -0.40
CA GLN A 104 4.02 1.27 1.04
C GLN A 104 4.40 -0.17 1.39
N TRP A 105 3.91 -1.16 0.66
CA TRP A 105 4.39 -2.53 0.79
C TRP A 105 5.88 -2.61 0.49
N LEU A 106 6.35 -2.04 -0.63
CA LEU A 106 7.77 -2.01 -0.94
C LEU A 106 8.60 -1.35 0.16
N THR A 107 8.07 -0.30 0.80
CA THR A 107 8.71 0.35 1.96
C THR A 107 8.93 -0.65 3.09
N TYR A 108 7.89 -1.38 3.50
CA TYR A 108 8.00 -2.41 4.54
C TYR A 108 8.99 -3.51 4.13
N SER A 109 8.98 -3.96 2.88
CA SER A 109 9.89 -4.99 2.37
C SER A 109 11.35 -4.55 2.31
N LEU A 110 11.64 -3.25 2.22
CA LEU A 110 13.00 -2.72 2.22
C LEU A 110 13.57 -2.50 3.63
N MET A 111 12.73 -2.49 4.67
CA MET A 111 13.20 -2.27 6.04
C MET A 111 14.18 -3.34 6.49
N GLU A 112 13.84 -4.62 6.28
CA GLU A 112 14.69 -5.76 6.68
C GLU A 112 16.06 -5.73 5.97
N PRO A 113 16.14 -5.58 4.62
CA PRO A 113 17.43 -5.41 3.94
C PRO A 113 18.26 -4.22 4.43
N LEU A 114 17.63 -3.08 4.77
CA LEU A 114 18.34 -1.93 5.33
C LEU A 114 18.88 -2.23 6.73
N GLN A 115 18.10 -2.94 7.54
CA GLN A 115 18.50 -3.37 8.89
C GLN A 115 19.67 -4.36 8.84
N GLU A 116 19.70 -5.27 7.87
CA GLU A 116 20.84 -6.18 7.63
C GLU A 116 22.13 -5.42 7.29
N LEU A 117 22.03 -4.22 6.71
CA LEU A 117 23.15 -3.32 6.44
C LEU A 117 23.56 -2.46 7.67
N GLY A 118 22.94 -2.69 8.83
CA GLY A 118 23.23 -1.97 10.07
C GLY A 118 22.47 -0.66 10.25
N VAL A 119 21.44 -0.41 9.43
CA VAL A 119 20.56 0.76 9.56
C VAL A 119 19.50 0.50 10.62
N THR A 120 19.32 1.42 11.56
CA THR A 120 18.17 1.46 12.45
C THR A 120 17.03 2.20 11.75
N VAL A 121 15.95 1.49 11.41
CA VAL A 121 14.75 2.12 10.84
C VAL A 121 13.87 2.64 11.99
N SER A 122 13.64 3.96 12.04
CA SER A 122 12.82 4.63 13.07
C SER A 122 11.43 4.99 12.55
N GLU A 123 10.53 5.38 13.45
CA GLU A 123 9.21 5.97 13.11
C GLU A 123 8.35 5.08 12.20
N VAL A 124 8.47 3.75 12.35
CA VAL A 124 7.70 2.76 11.58
C VAL A 124 6.19 2.94 11.80
N ASP A 125 5.80 3.41 12.97
CA ASP A 125 4.43 3.74 13.37
C ASP A 125 3.81 4.93 12.63
N GLN A 126 4.62 5.75 11.93
CA GLN A 126 4.10 6.78 11.02
C GLN A 126 3.69 6.22 9.66
N LEU A 127 3.99 4.95 9.36
CA LEU A 127 3.43 4.27 8.20
C LEU A 127 2.04 3.72 8.52
N THR A 128 1.16 3.76 7.52
CA THR A 128 -0.20 3.24 7.58
C THR A 128 -0.32 1.75 7.23
N GLY A 129 -1.50 1.19 7.48
CA GLY A 129 -1.85 -0.17 7.10
C GLY A 129 -1.99 -0.31 5.57
N LEU A 130 -1.91 -1.54 5.07
CA LEU A 130 -2.10 -1.78 3.64
C LEU A 130 -3.60 -1.93 3.33
N ALA A 131 -4.11 -1.03 2.48
CA ALA A 131 -5.46 -1.06 1.89
C ALA A 131 -5.63 -2.23 0.89
N GLU A 132 -5.35 -3.43 1.37
CA GLU A 132 -5.27 -4.67 0.62
C GLU A 132 -6.51 -5.53 0.90
N TYR A 133 -7.00 -6.23 -0.13
CA TYR A 133 -8.32 -6.86 -0.12
C TYR A 133 -8.46 -8.04 0.86
N ARG A 134 -7.36 -8.66 1.32
CA ARG A 134 -7.35 -9.66 2.40
C ARG A 134 -7.49 -9.01 3.76
N ASN A 135 -6.84 -7.87 3.99
CA ASN A 135 -7.01 -7.09 5.22
C ASN A 135 -8.45 -6.58 5.34
N GLY A 136 -8.96 -5.96 4.27
CA GLY A 136 -10.35 -5.51 4.23
C GLY A 136 -11.35 -6.67 4.26
N GLY A 137 -10.97 -7.80 3.65
CA GLY A 137 -11.80 -9.00 3.59
C GLY A 137 -11.98 -9.63 4.96
N LEU A 138 -10.94 -9.64 5.78
CA LEU A 138 -11.02 -10.03 7.19
C LEU A 138 -12.06 -9.21 7.95
N CYS A 139 -12.05 -7.88 7.75
CA CYS A 139 -12.97 -6.98 8.45
C CYS A 139 -14.44 -7.26 8.08
N LEU A 140 -14.71 -7.55 6.80
CA LEU A 140 -16.04 -7.95 6.34
C LEU A 140 -16.43 -9.35 6.83
N ASP A 141 -15.53 -10.32 6.69
CA ASP A 141 -15.83 -11.71 7.05
C ASP A 141 -16.01 -11.88 8.56
N LEU A 142 -15.35 -11.09 9.40
CA LEU A 142 -15.54 -11.15 10.85
C LEU A 142 -16.61 -10.19 11.40
N GLY A 143 -17.28 -9.43 10.52
CA GLY A 143 -18.37 -8.52 10.91
C GLY A 143 -17.91 -7.23 11.59
N LEU A 144 -16.62 -6.85 11.44
CA LEU A 144 -16.14 -5.53 11.84
C LEU A 144 -16.66 -4.43 10.89
N LEU A 145 -16.79 -4.78 9.61
CA LEU A 145 -17.43 -3.97 8.59
C LEU A 145 -18.57 -4.78 7.96
N GLU A 146 -19.59 -4.08 7.47
CA GLU A 146 -20.71 -4.69 6.75
C GLU A 146 -21.05 -3.88 5.50
N LEU A 147 -21.47 -4.58 4.43
CA LEU A 147 -21.98 -3.92 3.23
C LEU A 147 -23.40 -3.41 3.50
N ARG A 148 -23.64 -2.13 3.23
CA ARG A 148 -25.01 -1.57 3.30
C ARG A 148 -25.97 -2.28 2.33
N ASP A 149 -25.47 -2.61 1.14
CA ASP A 149 -26.15 -3.42 0.15
C ASP A 149 -25.34 -4.70 -0.13
N PRO A 150 -25.79 -5.87 0.36
CA PRO A 150 -25.11 -7.14 0.13
C PRO A 150 -25.05 -7.57 -1.34
N THR A 151 -25.90 -7.01 -2.22
CA THR A 151 -25.91 -7.38 -3.64
C THR A 151 -24.63 -6.96 -4.36
N ILE A 152 -23.92 -5.95 -3.85
CA ILE A 152 -22.63 -5.48 -4.39
C ILE A 152 -21.59 -6.61 -4.44
N ALA A 153 -21.63 -7.56 -3.48
CA ALA A 153 -20.69 -8.68 -3.43
C ALA A 153 -20.94 -9.75 -4.50
N GLN A 154 -22.07 -9.68 -5.23
CA GLN A 154 -22.43 -10.69 -6.24
C GLN A 154 -21.63 -10.55 -7.53
N SER A 155 -20.99 -9.41 -7.77
CA SER A 155 -20.15 -9.17 -8.95
C SER A 155 -18.83 -8.47 -8.58
N PRO A 156 -17.76 -8.68 -9.36
CA PRO A 156 -16.51 -7.95 -9.17
C PRO A 156 -16.70 -6.45 -9.37
N GLN A 157 -16.18 -5.66 -8.44
CA GLN A 157 -16.25 -4.21 -8.47
C GLN A 157 -14.97 -3.61 -9.07
N PRO A 158 -15.05 -2.54 -9.89
CA PRO A 158 -13.87 -1.82 -10.36
C PRO A 158 -13.04 -1.27 -9.19
N PRO A 159 -11.70 -1.25 -9.27
CA PRO A 159 -10.83 -0.70 -8.22
C PRO A 159 -11.16 0.74 -7.81
N GLY A 160 -11.65 1.55 -8.76
CA GLY A 160 -12.04 2.94 -8.54
C GLY A 160 -13.52 3.17 -8.27
N SER A 161 -14.30 2.10 -8.12
CA SER A 161 -15.69 2.26 -7.67
C SER A 161 -15.71 2.79 -6.25
N GLU A 162 -16.71 3.61 -5.93
CA GLU A 162 -16.83 4.27 -4.64
C GLU A 162 -16.79 3.26 -3.48
N VAL A 163 -17.49 2.13 -3.61
CA VAL A 163 -17.49 1.07 -2.59
C VAL A 163 -16.11 0.47 -2.34
N ILE A 164 -15.27 0.32 -3.37
CA ILE A 164 -13.90 -0.19 -3.20
C ILE A 164 -13.02 0.87 -2.55
N VAL A 165 -13.14 2.13 -2.95
CA VAL A 165 -12.39 3.24 -2.34
C VAL A 165 -12.78 3.39 -0.87
N GLU A 166 -14.07 3.38 -0.54
CA GLU A 166 -14.60 3.45 0.83
C GLU A 166 -14.08 2.27 1.67
N TRP A 167 -14.23 1.05 1.15
CA TRP A 167 -13.78 -0.16 1.84
C TRP A 167 -12.28 -0.15 2.11
N ARG A 168 -11.47 0.31 1.14
CA ARG A 168 -10.02 0.45 1.30
C ARG A 168 -9.65 1.49 2.36
N ALA A 169 -10.34 2.64 2.39
CA ALA A 169 -10.12 3.68 3.41
C ALA A 169 -10.51 3.18 4.81
N LEU A 170 -11.67 2.53 4.94
CA LEU A 170 -12.10 1.89 6.18
C LEU A 170 -11.14 0.79 6.61
N THR A 171 -10.57 0.03 5.68
CA THR A 171 -9.56 -1.00 5.97
C THR A 171 -8.34 -0.39 6.65
N VAL A 172 -7.77 0.70 6.10
CA VAL A 172 -6.60 1.35 6.71
C VAL A 172 -6.91 1.82 8.14
N SER A 173 -8.07 2.44 8.34
CA SER A 173 -8.52 2.91 9.65
C SER A 173 -8.77 1.75 10.64
N ALA A 174 -9.38 0.67 10.17
CA ALA A 174 -9.66 -0.52 10.97
C ALA A 174 -8.37 -1.23 11.40
N LEU A 175 -7.34 -1.26 10.54
CA LEU A 175 -6.05 -1.86 10.86
C LEU A 175 -5.35 -1.15 12.03
N GLU A 176 -5.48 0.17 12.12
CA GLU A 176 -4.96 0.93 13.26
C GLU A 176 -5.72 0.60 14.56
N ALA A 177 -7.06 0.54 14.49
CA ALA A 177 -7.88 0.13 15.63
C ALA A 177 -7.55 -1.29 16.10
N ILE A 178 -7.40 -2.24 15.17
CA ILE A 178 -6.98 -3.62 15.46
C ILE A 178 -5.61 -3.63 16.13
N ALA A 179 -4.63 -2.90 15.60
CA ALA A 179 -3.29 -2.81 16.18
C ALA A 179 -3.33 -2.30 17.61
N ASN A 180 -4.12 -1.26 17.88
CA ASN A 180 -4.26 -0.68 19.22
C ASN A 180 -4.89 -1.65 20.22
N GLU A 181 -5.93 -2.39 19.82
CA GLU A 181 -6.54 -3.40 20.69
C GLU A 181 -5.61 -4.60 20.95
N ILE A 182 -4.84 -5.06 19.94
CA ILE A 182 -3.83 -6.11 20.14
C ILE A 182 -2.75 -5.64 21.14
N ARG A 183 -2.20 -4.44 20.93
CA ARG A 183 -1.18 -3.86 21.81
C ARG A 183 -1.67 -3.75 23.25
N LYS A 184 -2.87 -3.19 23.43
CA LYS A 184 -3.51 -3.08 24.75
C LYS A 184 -3.72 -4.44 25.41
N THR A 185 -4.16 -5.43 24.65
CA THR A 185 -4.42 -6.79 25.17
C THR A 185 -3.14 -7.50 25.58
N LEU A 186 -2.05 -7.30 24.82
CA LEU A 186 -0.77 -7.98 25.04
C LEU A 186 0.22 -7.17 25.90
N GLY A 187 -0.09 -5.91 26.20
CA GLY A 187 0.79 -5.01 26.95
C GLY A 187 1.99 -4.50 26.16
N TYR A 188 1.87 -4.39 24.83
CA TYR A 188 2.95 -3.88 23.96
C TYR A 188 2.80 -2.38 23.65
N THR A 189 3.93 -1.70 23.50
CA THR A 189 3.99 -0.35 22.92
C THR A 189 3.96 -0.39 21.38
N PRO A 190 3.67 0.74 20.70
CA PRO A 190 3.78 0.82 19.24
C PRO A 190 5.17 0.49 18.68
N THR A 191 6.22 0.76 19.45
CA THR A 191 7.61 0.45 19.07
C THR A 191 7.91 -1.05 19.16
N GLU A 192 7.41 -1.73 20.19
CA GLU A 192 7.60 -3.18 20.35
C GLU A 192 6.73 -4.00 19.38
N PHE A 193 5.56 -3.48 19.03
CA PHE A 193 4.62 -4.13 18.13
C PHE A 193 4.09 -3.14 17.07
N PRO A 194 4.92 -2.78 16.07
CA PRO A 194 4.55 -1.83 15.03
C PRO A 194 3.46 -2.39 14.12
N LEU A 195 2.81 -1.51 13.36
CA LEU A 195 1.68 -1.89 12.50
C LEU A 195 2.10 -2.96 11.47
N ALA A 196 3.34 -2.91 10.97
CA ALA A 196 3.91 -3.93 10.08
C ALA A 196 3.73 -5.37 10.62
N ASN A 197 3.91 -5.58 11.94
CA ASN A 197 3.78 -6.90 12.56
C ASN A 197 2.33 -7.38 12.57
N VAL A 198 1.38 -6.46 12.77
CA VAL A 198 -0.07 -6.73 12.70
C VAL A 198 -0.46 -7.15 11.29
N LEU A 199 0.17 -6.58 10.26
CA LEU A 199 -0.16 -6.87 8.86
C LEU A 199 0.30 -8.28 8.44
N GLU A 200 1.62 -8.54 8.49
CA GLU A 200 2.21 -9.76 7.92
C GLU A 200 1.83 -11.00 8.73
N GLY A 201 2.01 -10.95 10.05
CA GLY A 201 1.71 -12.07 10.96
C GLY A 201 0.25 -12.13 11.40
N GLY A 202 -0.53 -11.07 11.18
CA GLY A 202 -1.90 -10.93 11.67
C GLY A 202 -2.93 -10.87 10.54
N THR A 203 -3.37 -9.67 10.19
CA THR A 203 -4.59 -9.45 9.41
C THR A 203 -4.52 -10.02 8.00
N TRP A 204 -3.36 -9.96 7.34
CA TRP A 204 -3.21 -10.46 5.99
C TRP A 204 -3.27 -11.99 5.96
N ALA A 205 -2.53 -12.65 6.86
CA ALA A 205 -2.53 -14.10 7.04
C ALA A 205 -3.89 -14.64 7.50
N ALA A 206 -4.47 -14.04 8.54
CA ALA A 206 -5.79 -14.39 9.05
C ALA A 206 -6.87 -14.20 7.99
N GLY A 207 -6.86 -13.09 7.25
CA GLY A 207 -7.82 -12.81 6.19
C GLY A 207 -7.81 -13.88 5.10
N ARG A 208 -6.64 -14.37 4.69
CA ARG A 208 -6.55 -15.51 3.75
C ARG A 208 -7.11 -16.80 4.32
N LYS A 209 -6.85 -17.09 5.60
CA LYS A 209 -7.33 -18.30 6.27
C LYS A 209 -8.85 -18.29 6.39
N ILE A 210 -9.41 -17.21 6.93
CA ILE A 210 -10.87 -17.04 7.09
C ILE A 210 -11.59 -17.07 5.74
N ALA A 211 -11.04 -16.42 4.71
CA ALA A 211 -11.64 -16.47 3.37
C ALA A 211 -11.75 -17.91 2.83
N LYS A 212 -10.75 -18.77 3.09
CA LYS A 212 -10.79 -20.20 2.71
C LYS A 212 -11.77 -21.01 3.55
N GLU A 213 -11.91 -20.69 4.82
CA GLU A 213 -12.90 -21.34 5.70
C GLU A 213 -14.34 -20.99 5.25
N LYS A 214 -14.57 -19.76 4.82
CA LYS A 214 -15.90 -19.27 4.40
C LYS A 214 -16.26 -19.58 2.95
N ARG A 215 -15.28 -19.68 2.05
CA ARG A 215 -15.51 -19.83 0.61
C ARG A 215 -14.54 -20.86 0.02
N PRO A 216 -15.02 -21.87 -0.73
CA PRO A 216 -14.18 -22.96 -1.27
C PRO A 216 -13.01 -22.49 -2.15
N ASN A 217 -13.17 -21.39 -2.88
CA ASN A 217 -12.14 -20.80 -3.73
C ASN A 217 -11.19 -19.86 -2.96
N GLY A 218 -11.42 -19.64 -1.67
CA GLY A 218 -10.68 -18.67 -0.85
C GLY A 218 -10.77 -17.24 -1.37
N ALA A 219 -11.82 -16.89 -2.13
CA ALA A 219 -12.03 -15.54 -2.61
C ALA A 219 -12.36 -14.60 -1.44
N PRO A 220 -11.97 -13.31 -1.51
CA PRO A 220 -12.42 -12.33 -0.54
C PRO A 220 -13.95 -12.13 -0.61
N PRO A 221 -14.58 -11.62 0.47
CA PRO A 221 -16.01 -11.32 0.50
C PRO A 221 -16.45 -10.29 -0.55
N LEU A 222 -15.56 -9.34 -0.86
CA LEU A 222 -15.77 -8.33 -1.91
C LEU A 222 -14.70 -8.53 -2.98
N GLN A 223 -15.14 -8.84 -4.21
CA GLN A 223 -14.25 -9.13 -5.33
C GLN A 223 -13.93 -7.84 -6.09
N ILE A 224 -12.66 -7.69 -6.49
CA ILE A 224 -12.21 -6.56 -7.31
C ILE A 224 -11.93 -7.04 -8.73
N ALA A 225 -12.41 -6.30 -9.73
CA ALA A 225 -12.03 -6.48 -11.12
C ALA A 225 -10.57 -6.01 -11.33
N SER A 226 -9.62 -6.89 -11.01
CA SER A 226 -8.19 -6.58 -11.08
C SER A 226 -7.61 -6.83 -12.47
N ASP A 227 -6.80 -5.90 -12.95
CA ASP A 227 -5.90 -6.03 -14.11
C ASP A 227 -4.46 -6.37 -13.70
N GLY A 228 -4.21 -6.59 -12.39
CA GLY A 228 -2.91 -6.88 -11.81
C GLY A 228 -2.04 -5.66 -11.54
N THR A 229 -2.58 -4.44 -11.62
CA THR A 229 -1.80 -3.19 -11.44
C THR A 229 -2.05 -2.45 -10.13
N VAL A 230 -3.13 -2.78 -9.41
CA VAL A 230 -3.52 -2.15 -8.13
C VAL A 230 -3.39 -3.13 -6.94
N PHE A 231 -3.46 -4.44 -7.20
CA PHE A 231 -3.51 -5.50 -6.19
C PHE A 231 -2.61 -6.67 -6.51
#